data_AF-A0A844MXW3-F1
#
_entry.id   AF-A0A844MXW3-F1
#
_cell.length_a   1.000
_cell.length_b   1.000
_cell.length_c   1.000
_cell.angle_alpha   90.00
_cell.angle_beta   90.00
_cell.angle_gamma   90.00
#
_symmetry.space_group_name_H-M   'P 1'
#
loop_
_entity.id
_entity.type
_entity.pdbx_description
1 polymer ?
#
loop_
_entity_poly.entity_id
_entity_poly.type
_entity_poly.pdbx_seq_one_letter_code
_entity_poly.pdbx_strand_id
1 'polypeptide(L)'
;MQIGLRITNNTQESLHFSFFNTLTPELVGAQGQIQHRGGGSDVVKVPKESDFPLAMPGECIEFFLEASLLWQKLDRFKLLIVRRDGGYWWFDQLKLATYQIRFSYQELCETRQWIEYVRESIEQMRSRKVWSGRVDTPFVEFQLNQL
;
A
#
# COMPACT_ATOMS: atom_id res chain seq x y z
N MET A 1 4.85 -6.83 -12.12
CA MET A 1 5.21 -5.39 -12.18
C MET A 1 5.47 -4.91 -10.76
N GLN A 2 6.10 -3.75 -10.59
CA GLN A 2 6.37 -3.18 -9.27
C GLN A 2 5.88 -1.74 -9.20
N ILE A 3 5.38 -1.35 -8.03
CA ILE A 3 5.01 0.02 -7.71
C ILE A 3 6.00 0.52 -6.66
N GLY A 4 6.87 1.45 -7.05
CA GLY A 4 7.83 2.08 -6.17
C GLY A 4 7.21 3.24 -5.39
N LEU A 5 7.48 3.30 -4.10
CA LEU A 5 7.05 4.36 -3.19
C LEU A 5 8.29 4.91 -2.48
N ARG A 6 8.37 6.24 -2.38
CA ARG A 6 9.44 6.96 -1.69
C ARG A 6 8.85 7.85 -0.62
N ILE A 7 9.33 7.69 0.61
CA ILE A 7 8.96 8.51 1.76
C ILE A 7 10.20 9.30 2.20
N THR A 8 10.05 10.59 2.40
CA THR A 8 11.11 11.46 2.95
C THR A 8 10.74 11.87 4.37
N ASN A 9 11.63 11.67 5.33
CA ASN A 9 11.42 12.15 6.68
C ASN A 9 11.77 13.64 6.77
N ASN A 10 10.78 14.52 6.63
CA ASN A 10 10.96 15.97 6.75
C ASN A 10 10.88 16.49 8.19
N THR A 11 10.87 15.60 9.20
CA THR A 11 10.85 16.00 10.61
C THR A 11 12.27 16.18 11.15
N GLN A 12 12.40 16.77 12.34
CA GLN A 12 13.68 16.92 13.04
C GLN A 12 14.07 15.68 13.85
N GLU A 13 13.21 14.66 13.90
CA GLU A 13 13.45 13.44 14.66
C GLU A 13 13.65 12.25 13.72
N SER A 14 14.40 11.25 14.15
CA SER A 14 14.45 9.96 13.46
C SER A 14 13.14 9.20 13.69
N LEU A 15 12.50 8.74 12.61
CA LEU A 15 11.20 8.08 12.66
C LEU A 15 11.22 6.72 11.96
N HIS A 16 10.56 5.74 12.55
CA HIS A 16 10.25 4.47 11.89
C HIS A 16 8.99 4.61 11.03
N PHE A 17 9.02 4.07 9.82
CA PHE A 17 7.86 4.04 8.93
C PHE A 17 7.38 2.60 8.76
N SER A 18 6.13 2.32 9.15
CA SER A 18 5.56 0.97 8.97
C SER A 18 5.13 0.74 7.52
N PHE A 19 5.58 -0.35 6.90
CA PHE A 19 5.17 -0.81 5.56
C PHE A 19 4.32 -2.09 5.60
N PHE A 20 3.96 -2.54 6.80
CA PHE A 20 3.31 -3.83 7.00
C PHE A 20 1.86 -3.83 6.47
N ASN A 21 1.04 -2.86 6.89
CA ASN A 21 -0.36 -2.72 6.49
C ASN A 21 -0.86 -1.26 6.56
N THR A 22 -0.14 -0.35 5.91
CA THR A 22 -0.37 1.10 6.01
C THR A 22 -0.76 1.76 4.69
N LEU A 23 -0.74 1.00 3.59
CA LEU A 23 -0.95 1.51 2.24
C LEU A 23 -2.27 1.08 1.68
N THR A 24 -3.08 2.06 1.32
CA THR A 24 -4.38 1.85 0.70
C THR A 24 -4.38 2.50 -0.69
N PRO A 25 -4.49 1.73 -1.78
CA PRO A 25 -4.55 2.27 -3.12
C PRO A 25 -5.93 2.88 -3.39
N GLU A 26 -5.95 3.91 -4.21
CA GLU A 26 -7.15 4.45 -4.84
C GLU A 26 -6.90 4.55 -6.34
N LEU A 27 -7.86 4.08 -7.12
CA LEU A 27 -7.79 4.03 -8.57
C LEU A 27 -8.93 4.85 -9.15
N VAL A 28 -8.60 5.80 -10.03
CA VAL A 28 -9.55 6.62 -10.77
C VAL A 28 -9.57 6.15 -12.23
N GLY A 29 -10.76 5.85 -12.73
CA GLY A 29 -10.97 5.43 -14.11
C GLY A 29 -10.92 6.59 -15.09
N ALA A 30 -10.91 6.26 -16.38
CA ALA A 30 -10.83 7.23 -17.47
C ALA A 30 -11.96 8.29 -17.50
N GLN A 31 -13.08 8.04 -16.82
CA GLN A 31 -14.20 8.99 -16.72
C GLN A 31 -14.18 9.76 -15.38
N GLY A 32 -13.06 9.71 -14.64
CA GLY A 32 -12.92 10.38 -13.34
C GLY A 32 -13.59 9.65 -12.17
N GLN A 33 -14.15 8.46 -12.40
CA GLN A 33 -14.84 7.69 -11.38
C GLN A 33 -13.88 6.81 -10.57
N ILE A 34 -14.01 6.85 -9.24
CA ILE A 34 -13.27 5.98 -8.33
C ILE A 34 -13.68 4.53 -8.57
N GLN A 35 -12.71 3.67 -8.85
CA GLN A 35 -12.92 2.25 -9.05
C GLN A 35 -13.13 1.56 -7.69
N HIS A 36 -14.03 0.58 -7.67
CA HIS A 36 -14.26 -0.22 -6.48
C HIS A 36 -13.00 -1.02 -6.14
N ARG A 37 -12.48 -0.79 -4.92
CA ARG A 37 -11.36 -1.55 -4.36
C ARG A 37 -11.88 -2.73 -3.54
N GLY A 38 -11.50 -3.95 -3.90
CA GLY A 38 -11.61 -5.11 -3.03
C GLY A 38 -10.32 -5.34 -2.23
N GLY A 39 -10.42 -6.07 -1.12
CA GLY A 39 -9.27 -6.46 -0.29
C GLY A 39 -9.49 -7.79 0.41
N GLY A 40 -8.40 -8.52 0.65
CA GLY A 40 -8.43 -9.90 1.16
C GLY A 40 -7.05 -10.34 1.63
N SER A 41 -6.98 -11.52 2.24
CA SER A 41 -5.75 -12.11 2.74
C SER A 41 -5.83 -13.63 2.66
N ASP A 42 -4.79 -14.25 2.13
CA ASP A 42 -4.68 -15.72 2.08
C ASP A 42 -3.83 -16.24 3.25
N VAL A 43 -3.03 -15.36 3.87
CA VAL A 43 -2.17 -15.67 5.01
C VAL A 43 -2.09 -14.49 5.95
N VAL A 44 -1.83 -14.76 7.23
CA VAL A 44 -1.49 -13.77 8.25
C VAL A 44 0.01 -13.82 8.45
N LYS A 45 0.72 -12.74 8.15
CA LYS A 45 2.15 -12.61 8.48
C LYS A 45 2.31 -11.91 9.82
N VAL A 46 3.44 -12.15 10.49
CA VAL A 46 3.87 -11.36 11.64
C VAL A 46 4.82 -10.27 11.13
N PRO A 47 4.64 -8.99 11.53
CA PRO A 47 5.52 -7.90 11.17
C PRO A 47 6.94 -8.19 11.65
N LYS A 48 7.91 -7.88 10.79
CA LYS A 48 9.33 -8.00 11.10
C LYS A 48 9.94 -6.63 11.24
N GLU A 49 11.11 -6.54 11.86
CA GLU A 49 11.84 -5.27 11.97
C GLU A 49 12.09 -4.60 10.61
N SER A 50 12.33 -5.40 9.56
CA SER A 50 12.50 -4.91 8.18
C SER A 50 11.25 -4.28 7.57
N ASP A 51 10.08 -4.41 8.21
CA ASP A 51 8.84 -3.73 7.81
C ASP A 51 8.70 -2.34 8.45
N PHE A 52 9.66 -1.93 9.29
CA PHE A 52 9.69 -0.63 9.97
C PHE A 52 11.05 0.04 9.82
N PRO A 53 11.51 0.35 8.60
CA PRO A 53 12.76 1.06 8.40
C PRO A 53 12.76 2.41 9.15
N LEU A 54 13.92 2.74 9.71
CA LEU A 54 14.21 4.02 10.32
C LEU A 54 14.67 5.00 9.23
N ALA A 55 14.14 6.22 9.23
CA ALA A 55 14.69 7.33 8.45
C ALA A 55 15.17 8.43 9.40
N MET A 56 16.40 8.88 9.20
CA MET A 56 16.93 10.09 9.81
C MET A 56 16.27 11.36 9.23
N PRO A 57 16.35 12.51 9.90
CA PRO A 57 15.93 13.79 9.33
C PRO A 57 16.54 14.02 7.94
N GLY A 58 15.69 14.29 6.95
CA GLY A 58 16.04 14.49 5.54
C GLY A 58 16.29 13.20 4.74
N GLU A 59 16.30 12.03 5.37
CA GLU A 59 16.53 10.75 4.70
C GLU A 59 15.28 10.28 3.94
N CYS A 60 15.52 9.51 2.87
CA CYS A 60 14.48 8.88 2.07
C CYS A 60 14.52 7.37 2.24
N ILE A 61 13.35 6.77 2.45
CA ILE A 61 13.16 5.33 2.37
C ILE A 61 12.37 5.01 1.13
N GLU A 62 12.81 3.99 0.40
CA GLU A 62 12.15 3.47 -0.78
C GLU A 62 11.67 2.04 -0.53
N PHE A 63 10.51 1.69 -1.07
CA PHE A 63 10.05 0.32 -1.08
C PHE A 63 9.16 0.06 -2.29
N PHE A 64 9.05 -1.22 -2.64
CA PHE A 64 8.35 -1.67 -3.83
C PHE A 64 7.22 -2.62 -3.42
N LEU A 65 6.03 -2.35 -3.93
CA LEU A 65 4.90 -3.27 -3.87
C LEU A 65 4.88 -4.12 -5.13
N GLU A 66 4.70 -5.43 -4.96
CA GLU A 66 4.44 -6.31 -6.08
C GLU A 66 3.01 -6.10 -6.58
N ALA A 67 2.87 -5.96 -7.90
CA ALA A 67 1.58 -5.89 -8.53
C ALA A 67 1.54 -6.79 -9.77
N SER A 68 0.33 -7.25 -10.09
CA SER A 68 0.06 -8.14 -11.22
C SER A 68 -1.19 -7.66 -11.95
N LEU A 69 -1.11 -7.63 -13.28
CA LEU A 69 -2.26 -7.41 -14.14
C LEU A 69 -2.66 -8.76 -14.73
N LEU A 70 -3.88 -9.19 -14.44
CA LEU A 70 -4.41 -10.48 -14.87
C LEU A 70 -5.50 -10.26 -15.91
N TRP A 71 -5.44 -11.04 -16.99
CA TRP A 71 -6.51 -11.08 -17.98
C TRP A 71 -7.76 -11.76 -17.41
N GLN A 72 -8.91 -11.16 -17.66
CA GLN A 72 -10.23 -11.70 -17.38
C GLN A 72 -11.00 -11.85 -18.71
N LYS A 73 -12.16 -12.52 -18.65
CA LYS A 73 -13.04 -12.66 -19.83
C LYS A 73 -13.50 -11.28 -20.32
N LEU A 74 -13.80 -11.19 -21.62
CA LEU A 74 -14.37 -10.00 -22.28
C LEU A 74 -13.45 -8.76 -22.26
N ASP A 75 -12.15 -8.96 -22.49
CA ASP A 75 -11.13 -7.90 -22.52
C ASP A 75 -11.10 -7.03 -21.26
N ARG A 76 -11.30 -7.69 -20.12
CA ARG A 76 -11.23 -7.06 -18.81
C ARG A 76 -9.96 -7.45 -18.10
N PHE A 77 -9.50 -6.60 -17.21
CA PHE A 77 -8.30 -6.82 -16.44
C PHE A 77 -8.59 -6.72 -14.94
N LYS A 78 -7.81 -7.49 -14.18
CA LYS A 78 -7.71 -7.36 -12.73
C LYS A 78 -6.33 -6.84 -12.37
N LEU A 79 -6.29 -5.72 -11.68
CA LEU A 79 -5.06 -5.25 -11.03
C LEU A 79 -5.03 -5.81 -9.60
N LEU A 80 -4.01 -6.58 -9.28
CA LEU A 80 -3.72 -7.11 -7.95
C LEU A 80 -2.49 -6.39 -7.39
N ILE A 81 -2.55 -5.92 -6.14
CA ILE A 81 -1.44 -5.27 -5.44
C ILE A 81 -1.21 -6.00 -4.12
N VAL A 82 -0.04 -6.62 -3.97
CA VAL A 82 0.31 -7.44 -2.81
C VAL A 82 0.73 -6.54 -1.64
N ARG A 83 0.21 -6.83 -0.45
CA ARG A 83 0.57 -6.18 0.82
C ARG A 83 1.63 -7.02 1.55
N ARG A 84 2.39 -6.36 2.44
CA ARG A 84 3.44 -7.05 3.21
C ARG A 84 2.92 -7.94 4.32
N ASP A 85 1.71 -7.70 4.80
CA ASP A 85 1.05 -8.52 5.82
C ASP A 85 0.48 -9.85 5.32
N GLY A 86 0.65 -10.16 4.02
CA GLY A 86 0.07 -11.35 3.40
C GLY A 86 -1.29 -11.09 2.74
N GLY A 87 -1.79 -9.87 2.86
CA GLY A 87 -2.97 -9.40 2.16
C GLY A 87 -2.71 -8.97 0.72
N TYR A 88 -3.79 -8.59 0.05
CA TYR A 88 -3.74 -7.95 -1.25
C TYR A 88 -4.94 -7.02 -1.43
N TRP A 89 -4.74 -6.00 -2.25
CA TRP A 89 -5.80 -5.18 -2.82
C TRP A 89 -6.06 -5.63 -4.24
N TRP A 90 -7.29 -5.46 -4.71
CA TRP A 90 -7.59 -5.63 -6.12
C TRP A 90 -8.61 -4.64 -6.66
N PHE A 91 -8.49 -4.41 -7.97
CA PHE A 91 -9.47 -3.72 -8.80
C PHE A 91 -9.86 -4.65 -9.95
N ASP A 92 -11.14 -4.97 -10.07
CA ASP A 92 -11.67 -5.84 -11.12
C ASP A 92 -12.31 -5.02 -12.25
N GLN A 93 -12.60 -5.68 -13.37
CA GLN A 93 -13.38 -5.11 -14.48
C GLN A 93 -12.71 -3.89 -15.15
N LEU A 94 -11.38 -3.77 -15.05
CA LEU A 94 -10.63 -2.73 -15.73
C LEU A 94 -10.67 -2.97 -17.25
N LYS A 95 -10.65 -1.90 -18.04
CA LYS A 95 -10.67 -1.95 -19.50
C LYS A 95 -9.39 -1.32 -20.04
N LEU A 96 -9.15 -1.43 -21.34
CA LEU A 96 -8.13 -0.65 -22.02
C LEU A 96 -8.49 0.84 -21.93
N ALA A 97 -7.74 1.58 -21.12
CA ALA A 97 -7.93 3.00 -20.91
C ALA A 97 -6.74 3.59 -20.13
N THR A 98 -6.77 4.91 -19.95
CA THR A 98 -5.91 5.63 -19.02
C THR A 98 -6.55 5.69 -17.64
N TYR A 99 -5.75 5.43 -16.61
CA TYR A 99 -6.13 5.43 -15.21
C TYR A 99 -5.18 6.28 -14.40
N GLN A 100 -5.64 6.75 -13.24
CA GLN A 100 -4.78 7.38 -12.25
C GLN A 100 -4.80 6.56 -10.96
N ILE A 101 -3.62 6.33 -10.38
CA ILE A 101 -3.47 5.64 -9.10
C ILE A 101 -2.78 6.55 -8.09
N ARG A 102 -3.24 6.50 -6.84
CA ARG A 102 -2.52 7.04 -5.69
C ARG A 102 -2.56 6.07 -4.52
N PHE A 103 -1.71 6.29 -3.54
CA PHE A 103 -1.70 5.56 -2.29
C PHE A 103 -1.91 6.51 -1.12
N SER A 104 -2.83 6.15 -0.23
CA SER A 104 -2.88 6.73 1.11
C SER A 104 -1.96 5.91 2.02
N TYR A 105 -0.96 6.57 2.58
CA TYR A 105 -0.16 6.05 3.68
C TYR A 105 -0.76 6.55 4.98
N GLN A 106 -1.30 5.64 5.80
CA GLN A 106 -1.91 5.97 7.07
C GLN A 106 -1.42 5.02 8.15
N GLU A 107 -1.28 5.54 9.37
CA GLU A 107 -1.05 4.70 10.55
C GLU A 107 -2.09 3.56 10.61
N LEU A 108 -1.63 2.37 11.00
CA LEU A 108 -2.41 1.14 11.06
C LEU A 108 -3.81 1.39 11.62
N CYS A 109 -4.82 1.26 10.76
CA CYS A 109 -6.20 1.30 11.19
C CYS A 109 -6.49 -0.01 11.94
N GLU A 110 -6.75 0.09 13.24
CA GLU A 110 -7.01 -1.01 14.16
C GLU A 110 -8.31 -1.75 13.81
N THR A 111 -8.29 -2.59 12.78
CA THR A 111 -9.40 -3.53 12.58
C THR A 111 -9.30 -4.66 13.61
N ARG A 112 -10.26 -4.67 14.55
CA ARG A 112 -10.32 -5.49 15.79
C ARG A 112 -9.89 -6.96 15.69
N GLN A 113 -10.03 -7.62 14.54
CA GLN A 113 -9.74 -9.05 14.39
C GLN A 113 -8.24 -9.38 14.22
N TRP A 114 -7.41 -8.43 13.79
CA TRP A 114 -5.97 -8.64 13.57
C TRP A 114 -5.13 -8.46 14.84
N ILE A 115 -5.71 -7.81 15.86
CA ILE A 115 -4.95 -7.27 16.98
C ILE A 115 -4.40 -8.40 17.84
N GLU A 116 -5.17 -9.44 18.18
CA GLU A 116 -4.71 -10.42 19.18
C GLU A 116 -3.47 -11.21 18.76
N TYR A 117 -3.32 -11.54 17.48
CA TYR A 117 -2.19 -12.34 17.00
C TYR A 117 -0.87 -11.55 16.85
N VAL A 118 -0.98 -10.22 16.71
CA VAL A 118 0.15 -9.37 16.33
C VAL A 118 0.38 -8.23 17.34
N ARG A 119 -0.48 -8.12 18.36
CA ARG A 119 -0.48 -7.00 19.33
C ARG A 119 0.88 -6.82 19.97
N GLU A 120 1.50 -7.87 20.49
CA GLU A 120 2.79 -7.75 21.17
C GLU A 120 3.88 -7.21 20.23
N SER A 121 3.93 -7.68 18.98
CA SER A 121 4.87 -7.17 17.99
C SER A 121 4.55 -5.72 17.61
N ILE A 122 3.27 -5.37 17.44
CA ILE A 122 2.86 -3.99 17.14
C ILE A 122 3.15 -3.06 18.32
N GLU A 123 2.92 -3.48 19.57
CA GLU A 123 3.18 -2.71 20.78
C GLU A 123 4.68 -2.53 21.03
N GLN A 124 5.47 -3.58 20.83
CA GLN A 124 6.93 -3.48 20.83
C GLN A 124 7.41 -2.48 19.77
N MET A 125 6.81 -2.48 18.57
CA MET A 125 7.16 -1.50 17.54
C MET A 125 6.63 -0.10 17.83
N ARG A 126 5.46 0.06 18.46
CA ARG A 126 4.91 1.35 18.93
C ARG A 126 5.72 1.97 20.05
N SER A 127 6.47 1.18 20.82
CA SER A 127 7.45 1.71 21.78
C SER A 127 8.60 2.46 21.08
N ARG A 128 8.81 2.19 19.77
CA ARG A 128 9.70 2.97 18.91
C ARG A 128 8.96 4.22 18.43
N LYS A 129 9.70 5.29 18.10
CA LYS A 129 9.14 6.49 17.46
C LYS A 129 8.66 6.19 16.03
N VAL A 130 7.49 5.58 15.89
CA VAL A 130 6.86 5.29 14.60
C VAL A 130 6.10 6.52 14.14
N TRP A 131 6.23 6.86 12.85
CA TRP A 131 5.45 7.94 12.27
C TRP A 131 3.95 7.63 12.36
N SER A 132 3.18 8.59 12.85
CA SER A 132 1.72 8.56 12.95
C SER A 132 1.13 9.69 12.09
N GLY A 133 0.08 9.39 11.34
CA GLY A 133 -0.59 10.38 10.51
C GLY A 133 -1.22 9.77 9.28
N ARG A 134 -1.60 10.64 8.34
CA ARG A 134 -2.06 10.27 7.00
C ARG A 134 -1.43 11.19 5.96
N VAL A 135 -0.90 10.60 4.89
CA VAL A 135 -0.42 11.32 3.70
C VAL A 135 -0.86 10.58 2.46
N ASP A 136 -1.26 11.32 1.44
CA ASP A 136 -1.61 10.77 0.13
C ASP A 136 -0.45 11.05 -0.84
N THR A 137 -0.06 10.06 -1.63
CA THR A 137 0.81 10.32 -2.77
C THR A 137 0.06 11.16 -3.82
N PRO A 138 0.77 11.89 -4.68
CA PRO A 138 0.18 12.40 -5.90
C PRO A 138 -0.45 11.28 -6.73
N PHE A 139 -1.42 11.64 -7.56
CA PHE A 139 -1.91 10.75 -8.60
C PHE A 139 -0.83 10.55 -9.66
N VAL A 140 -0.61 9.29 -10.04
CA VAL A 140 0.25 8.91 -11.15
C VAL A 140 -0.61 8.26 -12.22
N GLU A 141 -0.43 8.70 -13.46
CA GLU A 141 -1.14 8.16 -14.60
C GLU A 141 -0.49 6.87 -15.11
N PHE A 142 -1.30 5.89 -15.52
CA PHE A 142 -0.85 4.74 -16.28
C PHE A 142 -1.90 4.32 -17.31
N GLN A 143 -1.45 3.65 -18.36
CA GLN A 143 -2.30 3.23 -19.46
C GLN A 143 -2.32 1.71 -19.61
N LEU A 144 -3.51 1.15 -19.79
CA LEU A 144 -3.70 -0.25 -20.18
C LEU A 144 -3.90 -0.33 -21.70
N ASN A 145 -2.91 -0.90 -22.39
CA ASN A 145 -2.88 -1.03 -23.85
C ASN A 145 -2.79 -2.49 -24.28
N GLN A 146 -3.26 -2.79 -25.49
CA GLN A 146 -2.89 -4.02 -26.20
C GLN A 146 -1.45 -3.83 -26.73
N LEU A 147 -0.61 -4.84 -26.50
CA LEU A 147 0.74 -4.92 -27.07
C LEU A 147 0.69 -5.35 -28.54
#